data_AF-A0A2N1L8W6-F1
#
_entry.id   AF-A0A2N1L8W6-F1
#
_cell.length_a   1.000
_cell.length_b   1.000
_cell.length_c   1.000
_cell.angle_alpha   90.00
_cell.angle_beta   90.00
_cell.angle_gamma   90.00
#
_symmetry.space_group_name_H-M   'P 1'
#
loop_
_entity.id
_entity.type
_entity.pdbx_description
1 polymer ?
#
loop_
_entity_poly.entity_id
_entity_poly.type
_entity_poly.pdbx_seq_one_letter_code
_entity_poly.pdbx_strand_id
1 'polypeptide(L)'
;MEKCWDADPLKRPDAYTLWERLNRLNLDYQNMSDESFKSEIDNLEMNKVEENYMSSRLFTSKIHNFGNLPGPRNATEEEQEGITFH
;
A
#
# COMPACT_ATOMS: atom_id res chain seq x y z
N MET A 1 -0.61 -6.18 7.92
CA MET A 1 -1.23 -5.65 6.69
C MET A 1 -2.74 -5.86 6.66
N GLU A 2 -3.27 -6.91 7.29
CA GLU A 2 -4.71 -7.19 7.30
C GLU A 2 -5.60 -6.03 7.76
N LYS A 3 -5.17 -5.29 8.78
CA LYS A 3 -5.92 -4.14 9.33
C LYS A 3 -5.98 -2.93 8.40
N CYS A 4 -5.12 -2.84 7.38
CA CYS A 4 -5.06 -1.67 6.50
C CYS A 4 -6.19 -1.67 5.45
N TRP A 5 -6.83 -2.81 5.23
CA TRP A 5 -7.92 -2.97 4.26
C TRP A 5 -9.24 -3.39 4.93
N ASP A 6 -9.40 -3.04 6.22
CA ASP A 6 -10.68 -3.17 6.92
C ASP A 6 -11.76 -2.35 6.18
N ALA A 7 -12.96 -2.89 6.10
CA ALA A 7 -14.09 -2.21 5.47
C ALA A 7 -14.40 -0.91 6.22
N ASP A 8 -14.36 -0.98 7.56
CA ASP A 8 -14.61 0.15 8.44
C ASP A 8 -13.38 1.07 8.50
N PRO A 9 -13.46 2.33 8.04
CA PRO A 9 -12.34 3.25 8.08
C PRO A 9 -11.81 3.51 9.49
N LEU A 10 -12.65 3.42 10.53
CA LEU A 10 -12.26 3.64 11.91
C LEU A 10 -11.43 2.50 12.48
N LYS A 11 -11.53 1.30 11.89
CA LYS A 11 -10.71 0.13 12.26
C LYS A 11 -9.35 0.13 11.56
N ARG A 12 -9.18 0.97 10.53
CA ARG A 12 -7.89 1.11 9.84
C ARG A 12 -6.92 1.86 10.76
N PRO A 13 -5.67 1.39 10.88
CA PRO A 13 -4.64 2.15 11.58
C PRO A 13 -4.36 3.46 10.83
N ASP A 14 -4.19 4.54 11.58
CA ASP A 14 -3.78 5.82 11.01
C ASP A 14 -2.32 5.77 10.51
N ALA A 15 -1.94 6.81 9.75
CA ALA A 15 -0.62 6.91 9.15
C ALA A 15 0.52 6.90 10.18
N TYR A 16 0.33 7.54 11.34
CA TYR A 16 1.33 7.59 12.40
C TYR A 16 1.49 6.22 13.05
N THR A 17 0.39 5.52 13.33
CA THR A 17 0.40 4.14 13.84
C THR A 17 1.13 3.18 12.89
N LEU A 18 0.96 3.35 11.57
CA LEU A 18 1.69 2.56 10.57
C LEU A 18 3.18 2.90 10.55
N TRP A 19 3.52 4.18 10.58
CA TRP A 19 4.91 4.65 10.61
C TRP A 19 5.66 4.13 11.83
N GLU A 20 5.05 4.18 13.02
CA GLU A 20 5.62 3.62 14.25
C GLU A 20 5.92 2.12 14.13
N ARG A 21 5.02 1.35 13.51
CA ARG A 21 5.24 -0.09 13.29
C ARG A 21 6.39 -0.34 12.32
N LEU A 22 6.46 0.41 11.23
CA LEU A 22 7.54 0.31 10.24
C LEU A 22 8.88 0.69 10.86
N ASN A 23 8.93 1.75 11.67
CA ASN A 23 10.13 2.17 12.38
C ASN A 23 10.62 1.10 13.35
N ARG A 24 9.72 0.47 14.10
CA ARG A 24 10.08 -0.64 15.00
C ARG A 24 10.67 -1.80 14.23
N LEU A 25 10.00 -2.23 13.15
CA LEU A 25 10.52 -3.28 12.28
C LEU A 25 11.90 -2.92 11.69
N ASN A 26 12.08 -1.68 11.26
CA ASN A 26 13.36 -1.20 10.76
C ASN A 26 14.44 -1.21 11.85
N LEU A 27 14.12 -0.76 13.06
CA LEU A 27 15.05 -0.77 14.18
C LEU A 27 15.44 -2.21 14.58
N ASP A 28 14.46 -3.11 14.69
CA ASP A 28 14.69 -4.52 14.96
C ASP A 28 15.57 -5.16 13.88
N TYR A 29 15.33 -4.80 12.61
CA TYR A 29 16.13 -5.25 11.48
C TYR A 29 17.57 -4.71 11.51
N GLN A 30 17.77 -3.43 11.79
CA GLN A 30 19.11 -2.82 11.92
C GLN A 30 19.90 -3.38 13.10
N ASN A 31 19.20 -3.79 14.15
CA ASN A 31 19.80 -4.42 15.33
C ASN A 31 20.11 -5.91 15.11
N MET A 32 19.62 -6.54 14.04
CA MET A 32 20.05 -7.89 13.69
C MET A 32 21.50 -7.87 13.20
N SER A 33 22.33 -8.69 13.83
CA SER A 33 23.78 -8.76 13.58
C SER A 33 24.15 -9.54 12.32
N ASP A 34 23.19 -9.89 11.45
CA ASP A 34 23.48 -10.67 10.24
C ASP A 34 24.17 -9.78 9.20
N GLU A 35 25.45 -10.05 9.00
CA GLU A 35 26.37 -9.31 8.14
C GLU A 35 25.91 -9.28 6.66
N SER A 36 25.08 -10.25 6.24
CA SER A 36 24.49 -10.30 4.90
C SER A 36 23.57 -9.12 4.59
N PHE A 37 22.80 -8.64 5.57
CA PHE A 37 21.77 -7.63 5.35
C PHE A 37 22.32 -6.19 5.32
N LYS A 38 23.41 -5.92 6.04
CA LYS A 38 24.10 -4.61 5.96
C LYS A 38 24.54 -4.29 4.53
N SER A 39 25.07 -5.29 3.83
CA SER A 39 25.51 -5.12 2.44
C SER A 39 24.36 -4.76 1.48
N GLU A 40 23.13 -5.21 1.76
CA GLU A 40 21.96 -4.97 0.90
C GLU A 40 21.40 -3.55 1.08
N ILE A 41 21.45 -3.01 2.31
CA ILE A 41 21.10 -1.61 2.62
C ILE A 41 22.10 -0.63 1.97
N ASP A 42 23.40 -0.88 2.12
CA ASP A 42 24.44 -0.02 1.53
C ASP A 42 24.38 0.00 -0.01
N ASN A 43 23.97 -1.13 -0.62
CA ASN A 43 23.72 -1.21 -2.07
C ASN A 43 22.43 -0.51 -2.51
N LEU A 44 21.41 -0.40 -1.65
CA LEU A 44 20.17 0.32 -1.97
C LEU A 44 20.42 1.84 -2.07
N GLU A 45 21.28 2.39 -1.20
CA GLU A 45 21.61 3.82 -1.21
C GLU A 45 22.39 4.24 -2.48
N MET A 46 23.11 3.29 -3.10
CA MET A 46 23.80 3.45 -4.39
C MET A 46 22.85 3.45 -5.61
N ASN A 47 21.60 2.99 -5.47
CA ASN A 47 20.59 3.00 -6.53
C ASN A 47 19.80 4.32 -6.60
N LYS A 48 20.44 5.46 -6.26
CA LYS A 48 20.04 6.80 -6.73
C LYS A 48 20.34 6.96 -8.24
N VAL A 49 20.06 5.92 -9.01
CA VAL A 49 20.21 5.89 -10.46
C VAL A 49 18.91 6.43 -11.03
N GLU A 50 19.00 7.71 -11.39
CA GLU A 50 18.31 8.31 -12.53
C GLU A 50 16.78 8.31 -12.45
N GLU A 51 16.24 9.47 -12.03
CA GLU A 51 14.84 9.86 -12.18
C GLU A 51 14.43 9.95 -13.66
N ASN A 52 14.39 8.83 -14.36
CA ASN A 52 13.70 8.70 -15.65
C ASN A 52 12.22 8.34 -15.40
N TYR A 53 11.56 9.04 -14.47
CA TYR A 53 10.12 8.87 -14.20
C TYR A 53 9.23 9.40 -15.33
N MET A 54 9.83 10.04 -16.36
CA MET A 54 9.13 10.56 -17.52
C MET A 54 9.49 9.81 -18.81
N SER A 55 9.71 8.49 -18.75
CA SER A 55 9.57 7.72 -19.98
C SER A 55 8.09 7.72 -20.34
N SER A 56 7.74 8.56 -21.32
CA SER A 56 6.45 8.69 -21.98
C SER A 56 5.99 7.32 -22.51
N ARG A 57 5.55 6.47 -21.60
CA ARG A 57 5.10 5.12 -21.87
C ARG A 57 3.73 5.27 -22.47
N LEU A 58 3.67 5.16 -23.80
CA LEU A 58 2.42 5.02 -24.55
C LEU A 58 1.64 3.87 -23.90
N PHE A 59 0.64 4.22 -23.08
CA PHE A 59 -0.20 3.24 -22.41
C PHE A 59 -1.04 2.53 -23.46
N THR A 60 -0.55 1.40 -23.97
CA THR A 60 -1.30 0.50 -24.87
C THR A 60 -2.23 -0.44 -24.10
N SER A 61 -2.63 -0.07 -22.88
CA SER A 61 -3.54 -0.89 -22.09
C SER A 61 -4.93 -0.88 -22.70
N LYS A 62 -5.47 -2.07 -23.01
CA LYS A 62 -6.87 -2.23 -23.40
C LYS A 62 -7.77 -1.95 -22.19
N ILE A 63 -8.79 -1.12 -22.37
CA ILE A 63 -9.86 -0.92 -21.39
C ILE A 63 -10.71 -2.19 -21.39
N HIS A 64 -10.80 -2.86 -20.23
CA HIS A 64 -11.69 -4.00 -20.04
C HIS A 64 -12.93 -3.54 -19.28
N ASN A 65 -14.10 -3.68 -19.91
CA ASN A 65 -15.39 -3.42 -19.26
C ASN A 65 -15.83 -4.68 -18.54
N PHE A 66 -15.76 -4.69 -17.20
CA PHE A 66 -16.30 -5.77 -16.40
C PHE A 66 -17.82 -5.59 -16.25
N GLY A 67 -18.61 -6.51 -16.82
CA GLY A 67 -20.05 -6.64 -16.54
C GLY A 67 -20.30 -7.75 -15.52
N ASN A 68 -21.30 -7.58 -14.65
CA ASN A 68 -21.72 -8.55 -13.63
C ASN A 68 -20.59 -8.98 -12.66
N LEU A 69 -19.98 -8.01 -11.99
CA LEU A 69 -19.06 -8.31 -10.89
C LEU A 69 -19.82 -8.97 -9.72
N PRO A 70 -19.20 -9.93 -9.01
CA PRO A 70 -19.76 -10.41 -7.76
C PRO A 70 -19.96 -9.21 -6.82
N GLY A 71 -21.03 -9.24 -6.03
CA GLY A 71 -21.34 -8.18 -5.08
C GLY A 71 -20.13 -7.87 -4.18
N PRO A 72 -19.99 -6.63 -3.72
CA PRO A 72 -18.87 -6.23 -2.88
C PRO A 72 -18.83 -7.15 -1.64
N ARG A 73 -17.74 -7.89 -1.48
CA ARG A 73 -17.57 -8.86 -0.38
C ARG A 73 -17.48 -8.19 1.00
N ASN A 74 -17.35 -6.86 1.02
CA ASN A 74 -17.02 -6.05 2.18
C ASN A 74 -18.01 -4.91 2.47
N ALA A 75 -19.13 -4.79 1.74
CA ALA A 75 -20.14 -3.79 2.07
C ALA A 75 -21.11 -4.41 3.09
N THR A 76 -21.09 -3.89 4.32
CA THR A 76 -22.21 -4.11 5.23
C THR A 76 -23.33 -3.18 4.76
N GLU A 77 -24.56 -3.69 4.72
CA GLU A 77 -25.73 -3.11 4.03
C GLU A 77 -26.04 -1.64 4.39
N GLU A 78 -25.56 -1.14 5.54
CA GLU A 78 -25.85 0.21 6.05
C GLU A 78 -25.13 1.37 5.34
N GLU A 79 -24.05 1.17 4.57
CA GLU A 79 -23.31 2.31 3.97
C GLU A 79 -23.88 2.80 2.63
N GLN A 80 -24.88 2.13 2.04
CA GLN A 80 -25.46 2.50 0.74
C GLN A 80 -26.71 3.39 0.82
N GLU A 81 -27.33 3.55 1.99
CA GLU A 81 -28.53 4.40 2.13
C GLU A 81 -28.23 5.92 2.25
N GLY A 82 -26.95 6.31 2.34
CA GLY A 82 -26.55 7.70 2.53
C GLY A 82 -26.42 8.57 1.28
N ILE A 83 -26.62 8.01 0.06
CA ILE A 83 -26.47 8.77 -1.20
C ILE A 83 -27.84 8.90 -1.91
N THR A 84 -28.79 9.53 -1.23
CA THR A 84 -29.92 10.18 -1.92
C THR A 84 -29.63 11.67 -1.96
N PHE A 85 -29.14 12.17 -3.10
CA PHE A 85 -29.08 13.60 -3.37
C PHE A 85 -30.50 14.10 -3.69
N HIS A 86 -30.95 15.11 -2.95
CA HIS A 86 -32.19 15.84 -3.21
C HIS A 86 -31.96 16.98 -4.22
#